data_AF-A0A7S2J560-F1
#
_entry.id   AF-A0A7S2J560-F1
#
_cell.length_a   1.000
_cell.length_b   1.000
_cell.length_c   1.000
_cell.angle_alpha   90.00
_cell.angle_beta   90.00
_cell.angle_gamma   90.00
#
_symmetry.space_group_name_H-M   'P 1'
#
loop_
_entity.id
_entity.type
_entity.pdbx_description
1 polymer ?
#
loop_
_entity_poly.entity_id
_entity_poly.type
_entity_poly.pdbx_seq_one_letter_code
_entity_poly.pdbx_strand_id
1 'polypeptide(L)'
;YITAERFTPSGGSEEWLATWEKLQLNELPGFPLWEKAIFDTLSSNLPALTSIFKAYSSSSLTGSSEDMDMSEFHDFVIEANLPTDMYGFDTMTSQFTKANAGSNDDILELHEFLTM
;
A
#
# COMPACT_ATOMS: atom_id res chain seq x y z
N TYR A 1 30.16 0.67 -7.21
CA TYR A 1 28.85 0.79 -6.54
C TYR A 1 28.15 1.99 -7.12
N ILE A 2 27.01 1.80 -7.78
CA ILE A 2 26.18 2.92 -8.29
C ILE A 2 25.42 3.45 -7.07
N THR A 3 25.80 4.63 -6.59
CA THR A 3 25.00 5.40 -5.63
C THR A 3 23.88 6.06 -6.41
N ALA A 4 22.76 5.36 -6.56
CA ALA A 4 21.56 5.96 -7.15
C ALA A 4 20.97 6.96 -6.14
N GLU A 5 20.80 8.20 -6.57
CA GLU A 5 20.20 9.26 -5.75
C GLU A 5 18.69 9.01 -5.62
N ARG A 6 18.14 9.32 -4.45
CA ARG A 6 16.69 9.20 -4.21
C ARG A 6 15.92 10.15 -5.13
N PHE A 7 14.82 9.66 -5.68
CA PHE A 7 13.91 10.53 -6.42
C PHE A 7 13.25 11.53 -5.47
N THR A 8 13.44 12.81 -5.75
CA THR A 8 12.75 13.89 -5.02
C THR A 8 11.56 14.36 -5.86
N PRO A 9 10.32 14.12 -5.43
CA PRO A 9 9.16 14.53 -6.20
C PRO A 9 9.02 16.06 -6.18
N SER A 10 8.95 16.66 -7.36
CA SER A 10 8.77 18.11 -7.54
C SER A 10 7.39 18.48 -8.12
N GLY A 11 6.48 17.52 -8.23
CA GLY A 11 5.13 17.69 -8.78
C GLY A 11 4.19 16.57 -8.34
N GLY A 12 2.91 16.90 -8.16
CA GLY A 12 1.86 16.01 -7.62
C GLY A 12 0.83 16.82 -6.83
N SER A 13 -0.31 16.20 -6.47
CA SER A 13 -1.21 16.80 -5.49
C SER A 13 -0.56 16.77 -4.10
N GLU A 14 -0.93 17.71 -3.22
CA GLU A 14 -0.43 17.73 -1.83
C GLU A 14 -0.74 16.42 -1.11
N GLU A 15 -1.92 15.85 -1.35
CA GLU A 15 -2.34 14.54 -0.82
C GLU A 15 -1.40 13.42 -1.26
N TRP A 16 -1.05 13.36 -2.55
CA TRP A 16 -0.14 12.33 -3.05
C TRP A 16 1.27 12.47 -2.48
N LEU A 17 1.77 13.69 -2.36
CA LEU A 17 3.09 13.96 -1.78
C LEU A 17 3.13 13.54 -0.30
N ALA A 18 2.08 13.83 0.46
CA ALA A 18 1.95 13.41 1.85
C ALA A 18 1.87 11.88 1.99
N THR A 19 1.12 11.19 1.12
CA THR A 19 1.11 9.72 1.08
C THR A 19 2.47 9.16 0.72
N TRP A 20 3.13 9.71 -0.31
CA TRP A 20 4.42 9.25 -0.79
C TRP A 20 5.52 9.34 0.27
N GLU A 21 5.54 10.41 1.07
CA GLU A 21 6.51 10.60 2.15
C GLU A 21 6.42 9.49 3.21
N LYS A 22 5.21 8.95 3.44
CA LYS A 22 4.98 7.85 4.38
C LYS A 22 5.33 6.48 3.80
N LEU A 23 5.44 6.31 2.48
CA LEU A 23 5.68 5.00 1.86
C LEU A 23 7.07 4.45 2.20
N GLN A 24 7.12 3.22 2.69
CA GLN A 24 8.36 2.52 3.01
C GLN A 24 8.81 1.60 1.87
N LEU A 25 9.50 2.17 0.87
CA LEU A 25 9.95 1.44 -0.34
C LEU A 25 11.39 0.90 -0.24
N ASN A 26 12.11 1.21 0.83
CA ASN A 26 13.56 0.98 0.97
C ASN A 26 13.94 -0.50 0.93
N GLU A 27 13.02 -1.40 1.27
CA GLU A 27 13.26 -2.84 1.30
C GLU A 27 12.99 -3.53 -0.04
N LEU A 28 12.50 -2.80 -1.04
CA LEU A 28 12.15 -3.40 -2.32
C LEU A 28 13.40 -3.66 -3.19
N PRO A 29 13.51 -4.82 -3.84
CA PRO A 29 14.66 -5.16 -4.67
C PRO A 29 14.92 -4.14 -5.78
N GLY A 30 16.14 -3.59 -5.82
CA GLY A 30 16.56 -2.64 -6.85
C GLY A 30 16.22 -1.18 -6.57
N PHE A 31 15.65 -0.86 -5.41
CA PHE A 31 15.53 0.51 -4.94
C PHE A 31 16.92 1.19 -4.82
N PRO A 32 17.09 2.47 -5.19
CA PRO A 32 16.11 3.43 -5.72
C PRO A 32 16.08 3.54 -7.26
N LEU A 33 16.61 2.58 -8.01
CA LEU A 33 16.80 2.71 -9.47
C LEU A 33 15.50 2.98 -10.26
N TRP A 34 14.38 2.48 -9.75
CA TRP A 34 13.05 2.58 -10.38
C TRP A 34 12.07 3.45 -9.56
N GLU A 35 12.54 4.15 -8.52
CA GLU A 35 11.71 4.94 -7.59
C GLU A 35 10.81 5.96 -8.33
N LYS A 36 11.34 6.64 -9.36
CA LYS A 36 10.55 7.57 -10.20
C LYS A 36 9.41 6.86 -10.95
N ALA A 37 9.66 5.67 -11.49
CA ALA A 37 8.65 4.94 -12.25
C ALA A 37 7.50 4.47 -11.34
N ILE A 38 7.80 4.08 -10.09
CA ILE A 38 6.78 3.80 -9.08
C ILE A 38 5.97 5.05 -8.79
N PHE A 39 6.64 6.18 -8.56
CA PHE A 39 5.97 7.44 -8.24
C PHE A 39 4.93 7.80 -9.31
N ASP A 40 5.35 7.79 -10.58
CA ASP A 40 4.47 8.12 -11.71
C ASP A 40 3.33 7.09 -11.84
N THR A 41 3.62 5.79 -11.68
CA THR A 41 2.62 4.71 -11.80
C THR A 41 1.59 4.76 -10.69
N LEU A 42 2.01 4.87 -9.43
CA LEU A 42 1.11 4.95 -8.29
C LEU A 42 0.30 6.24 -8.33
N SER A 43 0.91 7.38 -8.66
CA SER A 43 0.19 8.65 -8.81
C SER A 43 -0.96 8.55 -9.82
N SER A 44 -0.71 7.90 -10.97
CA SER A 44 -1.73 7.72 -12.01
C SER A 44 -2.88 6.79 -11.61
N ASN A 45 -2.63 5.84 -10.70
CA ASN A 45 -3.63 4.87 -10.23
C ASN A 45 -4.22 5.21 -8.85
N LEU A 46 -3.69 6.23 -8.17
CA LEU A 46 -4.06 6.60 -6.81
C LEU A 46 -5.59 6.74 -6.63
N PRO A 47 -6.36 7.39 -7.52
CA PRO A 47 -7.81 7.49 -7.33
C PRO A 47 -8.52 6.13 -7.32
N ALA A 48 -8.08 5.19 -8.16
CA ALA A 48 -8.66 3.86 -8.22
C ALA A 48 -8.26 3.03 -6.99
N LEU A 49 -6.99 3.09 -6.59
CA LEU A 49 -6.48 2.37 -5.41
C LEU A 49 -7.15 2.88 -4.12
N THR A 50 -7.27 4.20 -3.95
CA THR A 50 -7.99 4.80 -2.83
C THR A 50 -9.46 4.40 -2.82
N SER A 51 -10.10 4.33 -3.99
CA SER A 51 -11.50 3.89 -4.08
C SER A 51 -11.68 2.43 -3.65
N ILE A 52 -10.76 1.54 -4.04
CA ILE A 52 -10.76 0.13 -3.63
C ILE A 52 -10.56 0.04 -2.13
N PHE A 53 -9.53 0.72 -1.60
CA PHE A 53 -9.25 0.73 -0.17
C PHE A 53 -10.48 1.15 0.64
N LYS A 54 -11.11 2.28 0.28
CA LYS A 54 -12.31 2.79 0.96
C LYS A 54 -13.51 1.87 0.86
N ALA A 55 -13.66 1.14 -0.25
CA ALA A 55 -14.78 0.22 -0.43
C ALA A 55 -14.72 -0.95 0.57
N TYR A 56 -13.50 -1.42 0.88
CA TYR A 56 -13.30 -2.54 1.80
C TYR A 56 -13.13 -2.08 3.25
N SER A 57 -12.48 -0.93 3.50
CA SER A 57 -12.29 -0.38 4.85
C SER A 57 -13.61 0.08 5.50
N SER A 58 -14.61 0.42 4.68
CA SER A 58 -15.93 0.87 5.18
C SER A 58 -16.92 -0.28 5.41
N SER A 59 -16.47 -1.54 5.29
CA SER A 59 -17.33 -2.72 5.42
C SER A 59 -17.73 -3.00 6.88
N SER A 60 -16.91 -2.59 7.84
CA SER A 60 -17.20 -2.75 9.27
C SER A 60 -18.32 -1.82 9.77
N LEU A 61 -19.08 -2.30 10.77
CA LEU A 61 -20.17 -1.59 11.45
C LEU A 61 -19.75 -0.24 12.08
N THR A 62 -18.45 -0.04 12.29
CA THR A 62 -17.84 1.17 12.84
C THR A 62 -17.50 2.22 11.78
N GLY A 63 -17.46 1.85 10.49
CA GLY A 63 -17.49 2.77 9.36
C GLY A 63 -16.29 3.69 9.17
N SER A 64 -15.06 3.28 9.53
CA SER A 64 -13.86 4.07 9.20
C SER A 64 -13.51 3.89 7.73
N SER A 65 -13.52 4.96 6.94
CA SER A 65 -13.03 4.89 5.55
C SER A 65 -11.50 5.04 5.44
N GLU A 66 -10.80 5.04 6.56
CA GLU A 66 -9.38 5.38 6.65
C GLU A 66 -8.50 4.22 7.10
N ASP A 67 -9.10 3.20 7.73
CA ASP A 67 -8.41 2.08 8.36
C ASP A 67 -9.00 0.77 7.88
N MET A 68 -8.16 -0.18 7.44
CA MET A 68 -8.58 -1.50 6.99
C MET A 68 -8.06 -2.58 7.94
N ASP A 69 -8.94 -3.31 8.60
CA ASP A 69 -8.54 -4.41 9.47
C ASP A 69 -8.22 -5.71 8.70
N MET A 70 -7.67 -6.72 9.38
CA MET A 70 -7.31 -8.00 8.77
C MET A 70 -8.53 -8.75 8.16
N SER A 71 -9.73 -8.56 8.71
CA SER A 71 -10.94 -9.19 8.18
C SER A 71 -11.39 -8.52 6.89
N GLU A 72 -11.36 -7.19 6.84
CA GLU A 72 -11.64 -6.40 5.64
C GLU A 72 -10.59 -6.67 4.55
N PHE A 73 -9.32 -6.83 4.93
CA PHE A 73 -8.26 -7.24 4.03
C PHE A 73 -8.46 -8.66 3.48
N HIS A 74 -8.90 -9.60 4.32
CA HIS A 74 -9.24 -10.95 3.86
C HIS A 74 -10.36 -10.91 2.80
N ASP A 75 -11.42 -10.15 3.04
CA ASP A 75 -12.52 -10.00 2.08
C ASP A 75 -12.04 -9.39 0.77
N PHE A 76 -11.21 -8.33 0.82
CA PHE A 76 -10.56 -7.78 -0.36
C PHE A 76 -9.77 -8.84 -1.15
N VAL A 77 -8.93 -9.62 -0.47
CA VAL A 77 -8.08 -10.63 -1.11
C VAL A 77 -8.91 -11.70 -1.83
N ILE A 78 -9.95 -12.20 -1.16
CA ILE A 78 -10.80 -13.26 -1.71
C ILE A 78 -11.65 -12.72 -2.86
N GLU A 79 -12.28 -11.56 -2.69
CA GLU A 79 -13.18 -10.99 -3.70
C GLU A 79 -12.43 -10.48 -4.94
N ALA A 80 -11.22 -9.94 -4.77
CA ALA A 80 -10.35 -9.57 -5.87
C ALA A 80 -9.65 -10.78 -6.52
N ASN A 81 -9.85 -11.99 -5.97
CA ASN A 81 -9.29 -13.26 -6.46
C ASN A 81 -7.75 -13.17 -6.64
N LEU A 82 -7.08 -12.58 -5.65
CA LEU A 82 -5.63 -12.41 -5.61
C LEU A 82 -4.85 -13.70 -5.28
N PRO A 83 -5.37 -14.64 -4.45
CA PRO A 83 -4.62 -15.82 -4.09
C PRO A 83 -4.28 -16.69 -5.30
N THR A 84 -3.06 -17.21 -5.30
CA THR A 84 -2.59 -18.20 -6.29
C THR A 84 -2.04 -19.41 -5.57
N ASP A 85 -1.83 -20.52 -6.28
CA ASP A 85 -1.27 -21.76 -5.72
C ASP A 85 0.07 -21.56 -5.00
N MET A 86 0.86 -20.56 -5.42
CA MET A 86 2.17 -20.24 -4.83
C MET A 86 2.12 -19.06 -3.85
N TYR A 87 1.00 -18.34 -3.81
CA TYR A 87 0.86 -17.10 -3.06
C TYR A 87 -0.54 -17.06 -2.43
N GLY A 88 -0.69 -17.82 -1.34
CA GLY A 88 -1.93 -17.95 -0.60
C GLY A 88 -2.11 -16.87 0.46
N PHE A 89 -3.26 -16.93 1.15
CA PHE A 89 -3.62 -15.93 2.17
C PHE A 89 -2.59 -15.83 3.29
N ASP A 90 -1.99 -16.94 3.75
CA ASP A 90 -0.94 -16.93 4.79
C ASP A 90 0.26 -16.03 4.42
N THR A 91 0.62 -15.99 3.13
CA THR A 91 1.71 -15.12 2.65
C THR A 91 1.27 -13.66 2.60
N MET A 92 0.00 -13.41 2.24
CA MET A 92 -0.57 -12.06 2.22
C MET A 92 -0.75 -11.49 3.63
N THR A 93 -1.14 -12.31 4.62
CA THR A 93 -1.13 -11.95 6.05
C THR A 93 0.26 -11.50 6.49
N SER A 94 1.31 -12.18 6.01
CA SER A 94 2.68 -11.77 6.29
C SER A 94 3.03 -10.42 5.66
N GLN A 95 2.50 -10.10 4.47
CA GLN A 95 2.64 -8.76 3.87
C GLN A 95 1.88 -7.70 4.66
N PHE A 96 0.66 -8.00 5.09
CA PHE A 96 -0.12 -7.11 5.96
C PHE A 96 0.69 -6.76 7.21
N THR A 97 1.18 -7.75 7.94
CA THR A 97 1.98 -7.52 9.16
C THR A 97 3.27 -6.76 8.86
N LYS A 98 3.88 -7.00 7.68
CA LYS A 98 5.09 -6.31 7.28
C LYS A 98 4.84 -4.85 6.91
N ALA A 99 3.78 -4.57 6.16
CA ALA A 99 3.38 -3.22 5.80
C ALA A 99 3.01 -2.41 7.06
N ASN A 100 2.36 -3.06 8.02
CA ASN A 100 2.00 -2.48 9.31
C ASN A 100 3.16 -2.35 10.31
N ALA A 101 4.35 -2.86 10.00
CA ALA A 101 5.47 -2.82 10.96
C ALA A 101 5.95 -1.38 11.27
N GLY A 102 5.52 -0.40 10.47
CA GLY A 102 5.77 1.02 10.67
C GLY A 102 4.81 1.69 11.65
N SER A 103 3.64 1.10 11.88
CA SER A 103 2.61 1.54 12.83
C SER A 103 2.62 0.63 14.08
N ASN A 104 1.90 1.01 15.14
CA ASN A 104 1.82 0.24 16.38
C ASN A 104 0.36 -0.17 16.66
N ASP A 105 -0.32 -0.58 15.60
CA ASP A 105 -1.70 -1.06 15.60
C ASP A 105 -1.80 -2.36 14.77
N ASP A 106 -3.03 -2.80 14.48
CA ASP A 106 -3.33 -3.98 13.66
C ASP A 106 -4.26 -3.61 12.49
N ILE A 107 -4.14 -2.38 11.97
CA ILE A 107 -4.97 -1.83 10.89
C ILE A 107 -4.08 -1.23 9.80
N LEU A 108 -4.42 -1.45 8.53
CA LEU A 108 -3.71 -0.80 7.44
C LEU A 108 -4.28 0.59 7.17
N GLU A 109 -3.41 1.59 7.14
CA GLU A 109 -3.69 2.86 6.48
C GLU A 109 -3.45 2.76 4.96
N LEU A 110 -4.00 3.71 4.20
CA LEU A 110 -3.83 3.76 2.74
C LEU A 110 -2.37 3.66 2.29
N HIS A 111 -1.44 4.30 3.00
CA HIS A 111 -0.03 4.31 2.63
C HIS A 111 0.64 2.95 2.82
N GLU A 112 0.21 2.16 3.80
CA GLU A 112 0.69 0.79 4.02
C GLU A 112 0.04 -0.17 3.01
N PHE A 113 -1.22 0.06 2.65
CA PHE A 113 -1.88 -0.70 1.60
C PHE A 113 -1.16 -0.61 0.25
N LEU A 114 -0.59 0.56 -0.07
CA LEU A 114 0.13 0.80 -1.32
C LEU A 114 1.51 0.12 -1.41
N THR A 115 2.05 -0.42 -0.31
CA THR A 115 3.38 -1.07 -0.28
C THR A 115 3.33 -2.60 -0.27
N MET A 116 2.14 -3.20 -0.23
CA MET A 116 1.92 -4.66 -0.23
C MET A 116 2.07 -5.33 -1.60
#